data_AF-A0A2N5GU16-F1
#
_entry.id   AF-A0A2N5GU16-F1
#
_cell.length_a   1.000
_cell.length_b   1.000
_cell.length_c   1.000
_cell.angle_alpha   90.00
_cell.angle_beta   90.00
_cell.angle_gamma   90.00
#
_symmetry.space_group_name_H-M   'P 1'
#
loop_
_entity.id
_entity.type
_entity.pdbx_description
1 polymer ?
#
loop_
_entity_poly.entity_id
_entity_poly.type
_entity_poly.pdbx_seq_one_letter_code
_entity_poly.pdbx_strand_id
1 'polypeptide(L)'
;MSLKDLEAFLNDGEESGQSKFDWDKEKKRWLEAVDRLFTDVTSWLEPLSANPNFNIRFEKITLQEEQIGEYETKRMIIELKGQKAALEPIGTMIIGSRGRIDLKGSNGTVKFVLVDKRLNKPKVTVNIFTEKEYSQHLANAQGKPSESTEPVEYVWKIVTPPPNVQFFPLNEETFSDALLQVIRNGW
;
A
#
# COMPACT_ATOMS: atom_id res chain seq x y z
N MET A 1 22.65 41.51 -11.45
CA MET A 1 21.74 40.98 -10.42
C MET A 1 21.73 41.95 -9.26
N SER A 2 20.57 42.45 -8.87
CA SER A 2 20.40 43.51 -7.87
C SER A 2 19.74 42.98 -6.59
N LEU A 3 19.88 43.72 -5.49
CA LEU A 3 19.26 43.40 -4.20
C LEU A 3 17.73 43.28 -4.29
N LYS A 4 17.10 43.98 -5.26
CA LYS A 4 15.67 43.85 -5.56
C LYS A 4 15.28 42.48 -6.10
N ASP A 5 16.17 41.81 -6.84
CA ASP A 5 15.91 40.48 -7.37
C ASP A 5 15.94 39.44 -6.24
N LEU A 6 16.77 39.68 -5.21
CA LEU A 6 16.87 38.86 -4.01
C LEU A 6 15.67 39.08 -3.07
N GLU A 7 15.23 40.33 -2.90
CA GLU A 7 14.02 40.66 -2.13
C GLU A 7 12.75 40.13 -2.80
N ALA A 8 12.69 40.13 -4.14
CA ALA A 8 11.59 39.50 -4.86
C ALA A 8 11.56 37.98 -4.64
N PHE A 9 12.72 37.32 -4.64
CA PHE A 9 12.83 35.89 -4.34
C PHE A 9 12.45 35.53 -2.89
N LEU A 10 12.79 36.39 -1.92
CA LEU A 10 12.44 36.18 -0.50
C LEU A 10 10.96 36.46 -0.20
N ASN A 11 10.31 37.30 -1.01
CA ASN A 11 8.90 37.69 -0.84
C ASN A 11 7.94 36.94 -1.76
N ASP A 12 8.43 36.10 -2.67
CA ASP A 12 7.62 35.11 -3.39
C ASP A 12 7.31 33.98 -2.40
N GLY A 13 6.46 34.31 -1.43
CA GLY A 13 5.92 33.35 -0.49
C GLY A 13 5.20 32.28 -1.30
N GLU A 14 5.59 31.03 -1.07
CA GLU A 14 4.83 29.86 -1.49
C GLU A 14 3.42 29.96 -0.88
N GLU A 15 2.51 30.69 -1.54
CA GLU A 15 1.09 30.38 -1.47
C GLU A 15 0.87 29.10 -2.25
N SER A 16 1.41 28.01 -1.67
CA SER A 16 1.04 26.67 -2.04
C SER A 16 -0.45 26.54 -1.71
N GLY A 17 -1.29 26.72 -2.73
CA GLY A 17 -2.67 26.23 -2.76
C GLY A 17 -2.72 24.70 -2.71
N GLN A 18 -1.90 24.08 -1.86
CA GLN A 18 -2.03 22.69 -1.49
C GLN A 18 -3.27 22.60 -0.62
N SER A 19 -4.34 22.06 -1.18
CA SER A 19 -5.33 21.30 -0.41
C SER A 19 -4.56 20.53 0.66
N LYS A 20 -4.72 20.90 1.93
CA LYS A 20 -4.05 20.27 3.06
C LYS A 20 -4.48 18.80 3.03
N PHE A 21 -3.65 17.94 2.46
CA PHE A 21 -3.97 16.54 2.28
C PHE A 21 -4.22 15.95 3.68
N ASP A 22 -5.40 15.35 3.86
CA ASP A 22 -5.85 14.88 5.17
C ASP A 22 -5.18 13.54 5.49
N TRP A 23 -3.97 13.65 6.04
CA TRP A 23 -3.14 12.51 6.45
C TRP A 23 -3.81 11.64 7.53
N ASP A 24 -4.60 12.25 8.42
CA ASP A 24 -5.33 11.51 9.45
C ASP A 24 -6.43 10.64 8.87
N LYS A 25 -7.14 11.16 7.86
CA LYS A 25 -8.13 10.39 7.12
C LYS A 25 -7.51 9.23 6.36
N GLU A 26 -6.33 9.42 5.77
CA GLU A 26 -5.64 8.34 5.05
C GLU A 26 -5.10 7.27 6.01
N LYS A 27 -4.49 7.68 7.13
CA LYS A 27 -4.14 6.77 8.24
C LYS A 27 -5.34 5.96 8.71
N LYS A 28 -6.50 6.59 8.91
CA LYS A 28 -7.71 5.89 9.35
C LYS A 28 -8.16 4.84 8.34
N ARG A 29 -8.23 5.20 7.05
CA ARG A 29 -8.58 4.25 5.96
C ARG A 29 -7.59 3.10 5.88
N TRP A 30 -6.31 3.38 6.06
CA TRP A 30 -5.26 2.38 6.10
C TRP A 30 -5.48 1.36 7.22
N LEU A 31 -5.66 1.84 8.45
CA LEU A 31 -5.91 0.96 9.60
C LEU A 31 -7.18 0.13 9.42
N GLU A 32 -8.26 0.73 8.92
CA GLU A 32 -9.50 0.02 8.56
C GLU A 32 -9.26 -1.07 7.50
N ALA A 33 -8.43 -0.81 6.49
CA ALA A 33 -8.09 -1.78 5.45
C ALA A 33 -7.21 -2.94 5.98
N VAL A 34 -6.31 -2.67 6.92
CA VAL A 34 -5.52 -3.68 7.63
C VAL A 34 -6.43 -4.56 8.48
N ASP A 35 -7.32 -3.95 9.27
CA ASP A 35 -8.28 -4.67 10.12
C ASP A 35 -9.20 -5.56 9.31
N ARG A 36 -9.71 -5.05 8.19
CA ARG A 36 -10.55 -5.82 7.27
C ARG A 36 -9.81 -7.01 6.70
N LEU A 37 -8.57 -6.83 6.21
CA LEU A 37 -7.79 -7.96 5.71
C LEU A 37 -7.55 -9.02 6.78
N PHE A 38 -7.25 -8.61 8.01
CA PHE A 38 -7.01 -9.56 9.10
C PHE A 38 -8.29 -10.31 9.49
N THR A 39 -9.45 -9.67 9.36
CA THR A 39 -10.76 -10.31 9.56
C THR A 39 -11.00 -11.33 8.45
N ASP A 40 -10.78 -10.95 7.19
CA ASP A 40 -10.93 -11.83 6.03
C ASP A 40 -10.01 -13.06 6.16
N VAL A 41 -8.73 -12.87 6.46
CA VAL A 41 -7.76 -13.96 6.67
C VAL A 41 -8.15 -14.88 7.84
N THR A 42 -8.64 -14.31 8.95
CA THR A 42 -9.10 -15.13 10.08
C THR A 42 -10.30 -15.98 9.68
N SER A 43 -11.23 -15.43 8.90
CA SER A 43 -12.37 -16.16 8.37
C SER A 43 -11.96 -17.25 7.38
N TRP A 44 -11.04 -16.96 6.46
CA TRP A 44 -10.51 -17.93 5.50
C TRP A 44 -9.83 -19.12 6.18
N LEU A 45 -9.17 -18.89 7.31
CA LEU A 45 -8.47 -19.92 8.07
C LEU A 45 -9.29 -20.54 9.21
N GLU A 46 -10.52 -20.09 9.44
CA GLU A 46 -11.42 -20.61 10.48
C GLU A 46 -11.58 -22.14 10.43
N PRO A 47 -11.69 -22.80 9.25
CA PRO A 47 -11.78 -24.25 9.18
C PRO A 47 -10.58 -25.00 9.78
N LEU A 48 -9.42 -24.35 9.93
CA LEU A 48 -8.21 -24.94 10.50
C LEU A 48 -8.13 -24.78 12.03
N SER A 49 -9.01 -23.98 12.64
CA SER A 49 -8.97 -23.60 14.06
C SER A 49 -9.09 -24.78 15.03
N ALA A 50 -9.72 -25.89 14.61
CA ALA A 50 -9.81 -27.12 15.40
C ALA A 50 -8.51 -27.94 15.42
N ASN A 51 -7.53 -27.64 14.57
CA ASN A 51 -6.28 -28.38 14.51
C ASN A 51 -5.30 -27.88 15.59
N PRO A 52 -4.79 -28.76 16.49
CA PRO A 52 -3.88 -28.35 17.57
C PRO A 52 -2.53 -27.82 17.06
N ASN A 53 -2.20 -28.08 15.79
CA ASN A 53 -0.98 -27.58 15.15
C ASN A 53 -1.18 -26.26 14.41
N PHE A 54 -2.34 -25.62 14.60
CA PHE A 54 -2.69 -24.34 13.99
C PHE A 54 -2.99 -23.31 15.06
N ASN A 55 -2.40 -22.12 14.93
CA ASN A 55 -2.66 -21.01 15.84
C ASN A 55 -2.52 -19.68 15.11
N ILE A 56 -3.40 -18.73 15.43
CA ILE A 56 -3.29 -17.33 15.01
C ILE A 56 -3.16 -16.46 16.25
N ARG A 57 -2.20 -15.54 16.25
CA ARG A 57 -2.06 -14.52 17.29
C ARG A 57 -1.74 -13.16 16.70
N PHE A 58 -2.11 -12.11 17.42
CA PHE A 58 -1.83 -10.73 17.03
C PHE A 58 -0.79 -10.12 17.95
N GLU A 59 0.13 -9.35 17.37
CA GLU A 59 1.13 -8.59 18.12
C GLU A 59 1.04 -7.11 17.74
N LYS A 60 1.09 -6.24 18.74
CA LYS A 60 1.09 -4.79 18.51
C LYS A 60 2.45 -4.37 17.93
N ILE A 61 2.43 -3.50 16.93
CA ILE A 61 3.62 -2.92 16.32
C ILE A 61 3.44 -1.42 16.16
N THR A 62 4.55 -0.70 16.09
CA THR A 62 4.60 0.73 15.83
C THR A 62 5.17 0.95 14.43
N LEU A 63 4.49 1.78 13.64
CA LEU A 63 4.96 2.24 12.33
C LEU A 63 5.29 3.73 12.40
N GLN A 64 6.30 4.14 11.64
CA GLN A 64 6.71 5.53 11.52
C GLN A 64 6.77 5.89 10.04
N GLU A 65 5.94 6.84 9.61
CA GLU A 65 5.89 7.33 8.23
C GLU A 65 6.13 8.84 8.18
N GLU A 66 6.84 9.32 7.17
CA GLU A 66 7.31 10.71 7.09
C GLU A 66 6.19 11.76 7.23
N GLN A 67 5.05 11.54 6.57
CA GLN A 67 3.94 12.51 6.51
C GLN A 67 2.89 12.30 7.62
N ILE A 68 2.84 11.11 8.23
CA ILE A 68 1.80 10.72 9.20
C ILE A 68 2.35 10.71 10.63
N GLY A 69 3.66 10.52 10.79
CA GLY A 69 4.32 10.33 12.08
C GLY A 69 4.23 8.90 12.58
N GLU A 70 4.36 8.75 13.90
CA GLU A 70 4.31 7.47 14.60
C GLU A 70 2.86 7.06 14.88
N TYR A 71 2.52 5.80 14.64
CA TYR A 71 1.22 5.23 15.00
C TYR A 71 1.30 3.72 15.24
N GLU A 72 0.31 3.20 15.96
CA GLU A 72 0.25 1.78 16.32
C GLU A 72 -0.68 1.00 15.39
N THR A 73 -0.31 -0.25 15.13
CA THR A 73 -1.15 -1.24 14.45
C THR A 73 -0.82 -2.64 14.98
N LYS A 74 -1.29 -3.69 14.30
CA LYS A 74 -1.01 -5.09 14.64
C LYS A 74 -0.38 -5.81 13.46
N ARG A 75 0.48 -6.78 13.76
CA ARG A 75 0.83 -7.86 12.84
C ARG A 75 0.10 -9.14 13.23
N MET A 76 -0.26 -9.94 12.23
CA MET A 76 -0.83 -11.26 12.45
C MET A 76 0.27 -12.30 12.32
N ILE A 77 0.39 -13.17 13.32
CA ILE A 77 1.30 -14.31 13.34
C ILE A 77 0.46 -15.57 13.15
N ILE A 78 0.81 -16.36 12.14
CA ILE A 78 0.17 -17.63 11.81
C ILE A 78 1.20 -18.73 12.04
N GLU A 79 0.86 -19.69 12.90
CA GLU A 79 1.69 -20.84 13.23
C GLU A 79 1.01 -22.12 12.73
N LEU A 80 1.73 -22.91 11.92
CA LEU A 80 1.25 -24.11 11.24
C LEU A 80 2.32 -25.20 11.33
N LYS A 81 2.07 -26.29 12.07
CA LYS A 81 3.00 -27.44 12.21
C LYS A 81 4.41 -26.99 12.62
N GLY A 82 4.50 -26.03 13.55
CA GLY A 82 5.76 -25.47 14.03
C GLY A 82 6.46 -24.50 13.07
N GLN A 83 5.89 -24.23 11.89
CA GLN A 83 6.33 -23.17 11.00
C GLN A 83 5.58 -21.87 11.31
N LYS A 84 6.23 -20.74 11.06
CA LYS A 84 5.67 -19.40 11.34
C LYS A 84 5.64 -18.56 10.08
N ALA A 85 4.50 -17.92 9.85
CA ALA A 85 4.35 -16.82 8.91
C ALA A 85 3.80 -15.58 9.63
N ALA A 86 4.16 -14.39 9.15
CA ALA A 86 3.74 -13.12 9.70
C ALA A 86 3.21 -12.21 8.59
N LEU A 87 1.99 -11.69 8.77
CA LEU A 87 1.46 -10.57 8.01
C LEU A 87 1.86 -9.27 8.69
N GLU A 88 2.79 -8.55 8.07
CA GLU A 88 3.37 -7.32 8.60
C GLU A 88 2.94 -6.11 7.76
N PRO A 89 2.11 -5.19 8.31
CA PRO A 89 1.86 -3.90 7.71
C PRO A 89 3.16 -3.11 7.55
N ILE A 90 3.37 -2.55 6.36
CA ILE A 90 4.59 -1.79 6.01
C ILE A 90 4.32 -0.27 6.00
N GLY A 91 3.14 0.16 5.54
CA GLY A 91 2.75 1.58 5.51
C GLY A 91 1.70 1.88 4.45
N THR A 92 1.18 3.11 4.46
CA THR A 92 0.07 3.56 3.59
C THR A 92 0.52 4.37 2.36
N MET A 93 1.73 4.94 2.38
CA MET A 93 2.22 5.80 1.29
C MET A 93 3.26 5.12 0.39
N ILE A 94 2.91 3.99 -0.20
CA ILE A 94 3.78 3.29 -1.14
C ILE A 94 3.46 3.75 -2.56
N ILE A 95 4.46 4.26 -3.31
CA ILE A 95 4.29 4.74 -4.69
C ILE A 95 3.45 3.75 -5.53
N GLY A 96 2.32 4.23 -6.04
CA GLY A 96 1.40 3.43 -6.87
C GLY A 96 0.38 2.57 -6.11
N SER A 97 0.28 2.68 -4.79
CA SER A 97 -0.73 1.98 -3.95
C SER A 97 -1.13 2.80 -2.72
N ARG A 98 -2.20 2.41 -2.03
CA ARG A 98 -2.65 2.98 -0.75
C ARG A 98 -2.16 2.23 0.49
N GLY A 99 -1.27 1.27 0.27
CA GLY A 99 -0.52 0.63 1.33
C GLY A 99 -0.10 -0.78 1.00
N ARG A 100 0.71 -1.35 1.89
CA ARG A 100 1.36 -2.65 1.69
C ARG A 100 1.42 -3.47 2.97
N ILE A 101 1.11 -4.75 2.85
CA ILE A 101 1.32 -5.76 3.88
C ILE A 101 2.22 -6.83 3.27
N ASP A 102 3.24 -7.27 4.02
CA ASP A 102 4.10 -8.38 3.62
C ASP A 102 3.72 -9.63 4.40
N LEU A 103 3.49 -10.73 3.68
CA LEU A 103 3.41 -12.07 4.26
C LEU A 103 4.82 -12.67 4.24
N LYS A 104 5.46 -12.76 5.41
CA LYS A 104 6.82 -13.28 5.59
C LYS A 104 6.80 -14.65 6.23
N GLY A 105 7.58 -15.59 5.71
CA GLY A 105 7.80 -16.90 6.33
C GLY A 105 9.25 -17.35 6.15
N SER A 106 9.55 -18.57 6.57
CA SER A 106 10.89 -19.17 6.47
C SER A 106 11.39 -19.28 5.02
N ASN A 107 10.49 -19.43 4.05
CA ASN A 107 10.82 -19.64 2.64
C ASN A 107 10.65 -18.37 1.76
N GLY A 108 10.46 -17.20 2.37
CA GLY A 108 10.48 -15.93 1.64
C GLY A 108 9.36 -14.97 2.02
N THR A 109 8.99 -14.11 1.07
CA THR A 109 8.00 -13.06 1.30
C THR A 109 7.10 -12.88 0.09
N VAL A 110 5.79 -12.86 0.34
CA VAL A 110 4.77 -12.47 -0.64
C VAL A 110 4.24 -11.09 -0.25
N LYS A 111 4.09 -10.19 -1.22
CA LYS A 111 3.70 -8.80 -0.98
C LYS A 111 2.25 -8.58 -1.39
N PHE A 112 1.48 -7.94 -0.51
CA PHE A 112 0.11 -7.51 -0.78
C PHE A 112 0.07 -5.99 -0.88
N VAL A 113 -0.63 -5.46 -1.88
CA VAL A 113 -0.80 -4.02 -2.08
C VAL A 113 -2.28 -3.66 -2.15
N LEU A 114 -2.63 -2.51 -1.58
CA LEU A 114 -3.97 -1.94 -1.63
C LEU A 114 -4.06 -1.02 -2.84
N VAL A 115 -4.76 -1.45 -3.89
CA VAL A 115 -4.79 -0.75 -5.18
C VAL A 115 -6.20 -0.66 -5.73
N ASP A 116 -6.40 0.22 -6.71
CA ASP A 116 -7.64 0.27 -7.49
C ASP A 116 -7.94 -1.12 -8.08
N LYS A 117 -9.16 -1.61 -7.84
CA LYS A 117 -9.65 -2.91 -8.29
C LYS A 117 -9.46 -3.14 -9.79
N ARG A 118 -9.47 -2.08 -10.60
CA ARG A 118 -9.32 -2.12 -12.06
C ARG A 118 -7.88 -2.38 -12.51
N LEU A 119 -6.88 -2.18 -11.65
CA LEU A 119 -5.47 -2.35 -12.02
C LEU A 119 -5.04 -3.82 -11.94
N ASN A 120 -4.49 -4.36 -13.03
CA ASN A 120 -3.89 -5.70 -13.06
C ASN A 120 -2.34 -5.68 -13.11
N LYS A 121 -1.76 -4.49 -13.22
CA LYS A 121 -0.31 -4.25 -13.21
C LYS A 121 -0.04 -2.82 -12.77
N PRO A 122 1.19 -2.51 -12.30
CA PRO A 122 1.59 -1.12 -12.07
C PRO A 122 1.48 -0.31 -13.37
N LYS A 123 0.93 0.89 -13.29
CA LYS A 123 0.90 1.85 -14.40
C LYS A 123 1.69 3.09 -13.97
N VAL A 124 2.86 3.29 -14.59
CA VAL A 124 3.69 4.48 -14.37
C VAL A 124 3.74 5.24 -15.69
N THR A 125 3.29 6.48 -15.67
CA THR A 125 3.41 7.40 -16.79
C THR A 125 4.46 8.44 -16.42
N VAL A 126 5.56 8.49 -17.17
CA VAL A 126 6.58 9.54 -17.04
C VAL A 126 6.41 10.48 -18.22
N ASN A 127 6.09 11.74 -17.93
CA ASN A 127 6.07 12.79 -18.94
C ASN A 127 7.34 13.63 -18.76
N ILE A 128 8.12 13.76 -19.83
CA ILE A 128 9.31 14.61 -19.86
C ILE A 128 8.91 15.89 -20.60
N PHE A 129 9.09 17.02 -19.94
CA PHE A 129 8.78 18.33 -20.48
C PHE A 129 10.04 19.19 -20.52
N THR A 130 10.18 20.00 -21.56
CA THR A 130 10.99 21.21 -21.50
C THR A 130 10.29 22.27 -20.64
N GLU A 131 11.02 23.28 -20.17
CA GLU A 131 10.48 24.32 -19.29
C GLU A 131 9.24 25.02 -19.87
N LYS A 132 9.27 25.34 -21.17
CA LYS A 132 8.11 25.92 -21.89
C LYS A 132 6.92 24.97 -21.98
N GLU A 133 7.17 23.68 -22.21
CA GLU A 133 6.11 22.67 -22.29
C GLU A 133 5.50 22.39 -20.91
N TYR A 134 6.29 22.47 -19.84
CA TYR A 134 5.82 22.30 -18.48
C TYR A 134 4.83 23.42 -18.09
N SER A 135 5.18 24.69 -18.36
CA SER A 135 4.27 25.82 -18.11
C SER A 135 2.96 25.69 -18.88
N GLN A 136 3.01 25.24 -20.14
CA GLN A 136 1.83 24.99 -20.96
C GLN A 136 1.01 23.78 -20.46
N HIS A 137 1.68 22.71 -20.02
CA HIS A 137 1.01 21.54 -19.46
C HIS A 137 0.27 21.87 -18.16
N LEU A 138 0.90 22.63 -17.25
CA LEU A 138 0.24 23.09 -16.02
C LEU A 138 -0.98 23.96 -16.32
N ALA A 139 -0.88 24.90 -17.28
CA ALA A 139 -2.00 25.73 -17.70
C ALA A 139 -3.17 24.91 -18.27
N ASN A 140 -2.86 23.84 -19.02
CA ASN A 140 -3.87 22.97 -19.63
C ASN A 140 -4.44 21.91 -18.66
N ALA A 141 -3.69 21.53 -17.63
CA ALA A 141 -4.11 20.52 -16.64
C ALA A 141 -5.15 21.07 -15.66
N GLN A 142 -5.21 22.39 -15.44
CA GLN A 142 -6.18 23.04 -14.55
C GLN A 142 -7.66 22.94 -15.01
N GLY A 143 -7.94 22.31 -16.16
CA GLY A 143 -9.30 22.20 -16.72
C GLY A 143 -9.77 20.80 -17.12
N LYS A 144 -9.00 19.73 -16.89
CA LYS A 144 -9.41 18.36 -17.26
C LYS A 144 -9.96 17.58 -16.05
N PRO A 145 -11.28 17.30 -16.00
CA PRO A 145 -11.82 16.37 -15.01
C PRO A 145 -11.21 14.99 -15.22
N SER A 146 -10.86 14.33 -14.11
CA SER A 146 -10.42 12.94 -14.06
C SER A 146 -11.40 12.03 -14.81
N GLU A 147 -10.92 11.26 -15.78
CA GLU A 147 -11.68 10.46 -16.76
C GLU A 147 -12.61 9.35 -16.21
N SER A 148 -12.77 9.20 -14.88
CA SER A 148 -13.75 8.25 -14.32
C SER A 148 -14.71 8.93 -13.36
N THR A 149 -16.00 8.90 -13.70
CA THR A 149 -17.13 9.36 -12.90
C THR A 149 -17.49 8.42 -11.73
N GLU A 150 -16.95 7.21 -11.73
CA GLU A 150 -17.21 6.22 -10.69
C GLU A 150 -16.24 6.32 -9.51
N PRO A 151 -16.72 6.12 -8.26
CA PRO A 151 -15.85 6.11 -7.09
C PRO A 151 -14.83 4.97 -7.17
N VAL A 152 -13.57 5.27 -6.88
CA VAL A 152 -12.48 4.28 -6.90
C VAL A 152 -12.65 3.29 -5.74
N GLU A 153 -12.82 2.01 -6.06
CA GLU A 153 -12.84 0.90 -5.10
C GLU A 153 -11.41 0.34 -4.91
N TYR A 154 -10.94 0.32 -3.67
CA TYR A 154 -9.62 -0.21 -3.32
C TYR A 154 -9.72 -1.63 -2.79
N VAL A 155 -8.88 -2.52 -3.30
CA VAL A 155 -8.84 -3.93 -2.92
C VAL A 155 -7.40 -4.41 -2.72
N TRP A 156 -7.24 -5.41 -1.87
CA TRP A 156 -5.95 -6.08 -1.68
C TRP A 156 -5.63 -7.00 -2.86
N LYS A 157 -4.40 -6.91 -3.36
CA LYS A 157 -3.88 -7.77 -4.42
C LYS A 157 -2.48 -8.29 -4.10
N ILE A 158 -2.19 -9.50 -4.55
CA ILE A 158 -0.85 -10.10 -4.49
C ILE A 158 0.00 -9.53 -5.63
N VAL A 159 1.25 -9.17 -5.35
CA VAL A 159 2.19 -8.61 -6.32
C VAL A 159 3.28 -9.61 -6.67
N THR A 160 3.48 -9.87 -7.97
CA THR A 160 4.60 -10.70 -8.40
C THR A 160 5.95 -9.95 -8.32
N PRO A 161 7.05 -10.70 -8.12
CA PRO A 161 8.39 -10.11 -8.19
C PRO A 161 8.69 -9.48 -9.57
N PRO A 162 9.58 -8.47 -9.62
CA PRO A 162 10.09 -7.94 -10.88
C PRO A 162 10.83 -9.02 -11.70
N PRO A 163 10.98 -8.83 -13.02
CA PRO A 163 10.67 -7.62 -13.80
C PRO A 163 9.21 -7.50 -14.26
N ASN A 164 8.46 -8.60 -14.32
CA ASN A 164 7.09 -8.64 -14.84
C ASN A 164 6.06 -8.55 -13.70
N VAL A 165 5.97 -7.38 -13.08
CA VAL A 165 5.07 -7.14 -11.95
C VAL A 165 3.61 -7.16 -12.41
N GLN A 166 2.82 -8.03 -11.80
CA GLN A 166 1.40 -8.22 -12.01
C GLN A 166 0.66 -8.22 -10.67
N PHE A 167 -0.63 -7.89 -10.71
CA PHE A 167 -1.51 -7.87 -9.56
C PHE A 167 -2.57 -8.97 -9.68
N PHE A 168 -2.58 -9.88 -8.70
CA PHE A 168 -3.55 -10.96 -8.60
C PHE A 168 -4.55 -10.70 -7.47
N PRO A 169 -5.83 -11.11 -7.61
CA PRO A 169 -6.80 -11.00 -6.52
C PRO A 169 -6.31 -11.70 -5.26
N LEU A 170 -6.50 -11.07 -4.10
CA LEU A 170 -6.31 -11.72 -2.81
C LEU A 170 -7.65 -12.25 -2.30
N ASN A 171 -7.77 -13.57 -2.16
CA ASN A 171 -8.92 -14.29 -1.63
C ASN A 171 -8.43 -15.53 -0.86
N GLU A 172 -9.34 -16.35 -0.35
CA GLU A 172 -9.02 -17.58 0.40
C GLU A 172 -8.02 -18.51 -0.32
N GLU A 173 -8.27 -18.79 -1.60
CA GLU A 173 -7.45 -19.70 -2.40
C GLU A 173 -6.05 -19.12 -2.63
N THR A 174 -5.96 -17.90 -3.14
CA THR A 174 -4.67 -17.26 -3.44
C THR A 174 -3.87 -16.92 -2.18
N PHE A 175 -4.56 -16.65 -1.08
CA PHE A 175 -3.94 -16.49 0.23
C PHE A 175 -3.36 -17.81 0.74
N SER A 176 -4.11 -18.91 0.63
CA SER A 176 -3.65 -20.24 1.05
C SER A 176 -2.41 -20.69 0.28
N ASP A 177 -2.39 -20.44 -1.03
CA ASP A 177 -1.22 -20.68 -1.88
C ASP A 177 -0.02 -19.83 -1.43
N ALA A 178 -0.23 -18.53 -1.19
CA ALA A 178 0.82 -17.63 -0.71
C ALA A 178 1.36 -18.05 0.67
N LEU A 179 0.49 -18.50 1.58
CA LEU A 179 0.86 -18.98 2.91
C LEU A 179 1.71 -20.26 2.82
N LEU A 180 1.30 -21.22 1.99
CA LEU A 180 2.08 -22.43 1.73
C LEU A 180 3.43 -22.09 1.10
N GLN A 181 3.46 -21.14 0.15
CA GLN A 181 4.69 -20.72 -0.52
C GLN A 181 5.74 -20.19 0.47
N VAL A 182 5.32 -19.37 1.45
CA VAL A 182 6.27 -18.77 2.41
C VAL A 182 6.65 -19.71 3.55
N ILE A 183 5.91 -20.81 3.76
CA ILE A 183 6.15 -21.78 4.83
C ILE A 183 6.90 -23.03 4.36
N ARG A 184 6.66 -23.50 3.13
CA ARG A 184 7.22 -24.77 2.65
C ARG A 184 8.59 -24.58 2.01
N ASN A 185 9.64 -25.10 2.63
CA ASN A 185 10.93 -25.30 1.97
C ASN A 185 10.74 -26.27 0.77
N GLY A 186 11.39 -25.99 -0.36
CA GLY A 186 11.36 -26.85 -1.56
C GLY A 186 11.72 -28.31 -1.24
N TRP A 187 11.07 -29.24 -1.95
CA TRP A 187 11.36 -30.68 -1.88
C TRP A 187 12.75 -31.01 -2.40
#